data_AF-A0A257TY94-F1
#
_entry.id   AF-A0A257TY94-F1
#
_cell.length_a   1.000
_cell.length_b   1.000
_cell.length_c   1.000
_cell.angle_alpha   90.00
_cell.angle_beta   90.00
_cell.angle_gamma   90.00
#
_symmetry.space_group_name_H-M   'P 1'
#
loop_
_entity.id
_entity.type
_entity.pdbx_description
1 polymer ?
#
loop_
_entity_poly.entity_id
_entity_poly.type
_entity_poly.pdbx_seq_one_letter_code
_entity_poly.pdbx_strand_id
1 'polypeptide(L)'
;MRTAKKLNLVSVDDYLAGELISTVKHEYLGGVVYAMAGARNAHNIIATNTLVALGSRLRGRSCRPFNSDTKIRVRLPTQVRF
;
A
#
# COMPACT_ATOMS: atom_id res chain seq x y z
N MET A 1 12.38 -5.75 34.74
CA MET A 1 11.07 -6.00 34.09
C MET A 1 11.17 -5.60 32.63
N ARG A 2 10.79 -6.48 31.70
CA ARG A 2 10.83 -6.22 30.25
C ARG A 2 9.47 -5.65 29.85
N THR A 3 9.35 -4.33 29.80
CA THR A 3 8.10 -3.63 29.45
C THR A 3 7.89 -3.71 27.93
N ALA A 4 7.25 -4.77 27.45
CA ALA A 4 6.85 -4.85 26.04
C ALA A 4 5.64 -3.91 25.79
N LYS A 5 5.75 -3.04 24.78
CA LYS A 5 4.65 -2.17 24.35
C LYS A 5 3.49 -3.03 23.84
N LYS A 6 2.30 -2.87 24.40
CA LYS A 6 1.08 -3.49 23.86
C LYS A 6 0.78 -2.87 22.49
N LEU A 7 0.82 -3.67 21.43
CA LEU A 7 0.36 -3.23 20.11
C LEU A 7 -1.16 -3.40 20.05
N ASN A 8 -1.86 -2.31 19.73
CA ASN A 8 -3.27 -2.36 19.35
C ASN A 8 -3.32 -2.76 17.87
N LEU A 9 -3.51 -4.05 17.62
CA LEU A 9 -3.63 -4.59 16.28
C LEU A 9 -5.02 -4.28 15.72
N VAL A 10 -5.06 -3.86 14.46
CA VAL A 10 -6.26 -3.52 13.70
C VAL A 10 -6.67 -4.73 12.86
N SER A 11 -7.95 -5.08 12.86
CA SER A 11 -8.46 -6.13 11.97
C SER A 11 -8.36 -5.69 10.50
N VAL A 12 -8.42 -6.63 9.56
CA VAL A 12 -8.43 -6.28 8.13
C VAL A 12 -9.67 -5.46 7.78
N ASP A 13 -10.82 -5.80 8.35
CA ASP A 13 -12.09 -5.13 8.04
C ASP A 13 -12.10 -3.70 8.59
N ASP A 14 -11.61 -3.49 9.82
CA ASP A 14 -11.48 -2.16 10.41
C ASP A 14 -10.48 -1.30 9.62
N TYR A 15 -9.36 -1.89 9.19
CA TYR A 15 -8.39 -1.20 8.35
C TYR A 15 -9.01 -0.75 7.01
N LEU A 16 -9.73 -1.64 6.32
CA LEU A 16 -10.36 -1.31 5.04
C LEU A 16 -11.48 -0.26 5.20
N ALA A 17 -12.27 -0.35 6.27
CA ALA A 17 -13.28 0.66 6.60
C ALA A 17 -12.63 2.02 6.88
N GLY A 18 -11.51 2.04 7.61
CA GLY A 18 -10.73 3.24 7.88
C GLY A 18 -10.13 3.88 6.62
N GLU A 19 -9.61 3.07 5.69
CA GLU A 19 -9.05 3.57 4.42
C GLU A 19 -10.08 4.28 3.54
N LEU A 20 -11.37 3.94 3.63
CA LEU A 20 -12.44 4.60 2.85
C LEU A 20 -12.71 6.04 3.28
N ILE A 21 -12.44 6.39 4.54
CA ILE A 21 -12.73 7.71 5.11
C ILE A 21 -11.46 8.50 5.43
N SER A 22 -10.29 7.88 5.30
CA SER A 22 -9.03 8.53 5.65
C SER A 22 -8.57 9.52 4.58
N THR A 23 -8.01 10.64 5.03
CA THR A 23 -7.35 11.63 4.16
C THR A 23 -5.89 11.27 3.88
N VAL A 24 -5.36 10.26 4.55
CA VAL A 24 -3.98 9.77 4.42
C VAL A 24 -4.02 8.29 4.07
N LYS A 25 -3.13 7.85 3.17
CA LYS A 25 -3.01 6.45 2.80
C LYS A 25 -2.20 5.69 3.83
N HIS A 26 -2.57 4.44 4.08
CA HIS A 26 -1.83 3.59 5.00
C HIS A 26 -1.43 2.24 4.39
N GLU A 27 -0.28 1.72 4.82
CA GLU A 27 0.13 0.33 4.64
C GLU A 27 -0.32 -0.50 5.84
N TYR A 28 -0.78 -1.73 5.59
CA TYR A 28 -1.18 -2.68 6.63
C TYR A 28 -0.17 -3.82 6.70
N LEU A 29 0.38 -4.06 7.88
CA LEU A 29 1.35 -5.13 8.14
C LEU A 29 0.90 -5.97 9.33
N GLY A 30 0.14 -7.05 9.08
CA GLY A 30 -0.23 -8.03 10.10
C GLY A 30 -0.99 -7.46 11.30
N GLY A 31 -1.75 -6.40 11.09
CA GLY A 31 -2.49 -5.69 12.15
C GLY A 31 -1.90 -4.34 12.53
N VAL A 32 -0.70 -4.00 12.05
CA VAL A 32 -0.10 -2.69 12.28
C VAL A 32 -0.36 -1.78 11.07
N VAL A 33 -0.83 -0.56 11.32
CA VAL A 33 -1.18 0.42 10.28
C VAL A 33 -0.14 1.53 10.27
N TYR A 34 0.49 1.77 9.12
CA TYR A 34 1.52 2.79 8.93
C TYR A 34 1.07 3.83 7.93
N ALA A 35 1.13 5.11 8.29
CA ALA A 35 0.87 6.18 7.34
C ALA A 35 1.96 6.21 6.26
N MET A 36 1.54 6.22 5.00
CA MET A 36 2.46 6.36 3.88
C MET A 36 3.04 7.77 3.87
N ALA A 37 4.32 7.89 3.55
CA ALA A 37 4.92 9.18 3.28
C ALA A 37 4.26 9.80 2.04
N GLY A 38 3.95 11.09 2.12
CA GLY A 38 3.55 11.86 0.94
C GLY A 38 4.67 11.89 -0.11
N ALA A 39 4.31 12.24 -1.34
CA ALA A 39 5.25 12.33 -2.44
C ALA A 39 5.70 13.78 -2.71
N ARG A 40 6.98 13.95 -3.02
CA ARG A 40 7.50 15.19 -3.63
C ARG A 40 7.33 15.12 -5.15
N ASN A 41 7.39 16.28 -5.83
CA ASN A 41 7.30 16.33 -7.29
C ASN A 41 8.33 15.42 -7.99
N ALA A 42 9.56 15.35 -7.48
CA ALA A 42 10.59 14.45 -8.01
C ALA A 42 10.17 12.97 -7.95
N HIS A 43 9.54 12.53 -6.86
CA HIS A 43 8.99 11.17 -6.75
C HIS A 43 7.88 10.94 -7.79
N ASN A 44 6.96 11.89 -7.93
CA ASN A 44 5.84 11.77 -8.87
C ASN A 44 6.29 11.71 -10.32
N ILE A 45 7.32 12.48 -10.69
CA ILE A 45 7.91 12.43 -12.04
C ILE A 45 8.48 11.05 -12.32
N ILE A 46 9.29 10.50 -11.40
CA ILE A 46 9.90 9.17 -11.57
C ILE A 46 8.82 8.07 -11.65
N ALA A 47 7.85 8.09 -10.74
CA ALA A 47 6.76 7.12 -10.70
C ALA A 47 5.92 7.16 -12.00
N THR A 48 5.60 8.36 -12.49
CA THR A 48 4.81 8.55 -13.71
C THR A 48 5.57 8.07 -14.94
N ASN A 49 6.83 8.46 -15.10
CA ASN A 49 7.66 8.01 -16.23
C ASN A 49 7.81 6.49 -16.25
N THR A 50 7.98 5.87 -15.08
CA THR A 50 8.04 4.41 -14.94
C THR A 50 6.73 3.74 -15.35
N LEU A 51 5.59 4.27 -14.88
CA LEU A 51 4.27 3.75 -15.23
C LEU A 51 4.00 3.85 -16.74
N VAL A 52 4.34 4.98 -17.37
CA VAL A 52 4.18 5.18 -18.82
C VAL A 52 5.06 4.23 -19.62
N ALA A 53 6.31 4.04 -19.21
CA ALA A 53 7.23 3.10 -19.86
C ALA A 53 6.71 1.66 -19.79
N LEU A 54 6.28 1.22 -18.60
CA LEU A 54 5.67 -0.11 -18.41
C LEU A 54 4.38 -0.27 -19.22
N GLY A 55 3.49 0.73 -19.18
CA GLY A 55 2.23 0.72 -19.92
C GLY A 55 2.44 0.62 -21.42
N SER A 56 3.44 1.34 -21.95
CA SER A 56 3.81 1.29 -23.37
C SER A 56 4.33 -0.10 -23.75
N ARG A 57 5.17 -0.72 -22.91
CA ARG A 57 5.72 -2.05 -23.14
C ARG A 57 4.67 -3.17 -23.07
N LEU A 58 3.64 -3.00 -22.25
CA LEU A 58 2.59 -3.99 -22.02
C LEU A 58 1.36 -3.81 -22.91
N ARG A 59 1.32 -2.78 -23.76
CA ARG A 59 0.20 -2.51 -24.67
C ARG A 59 -0.09 -3.74 -25.54
N GLY A 60 -1.36 -4.16 -25.58
CA GLY A 60 -1.80 -5.34 -26.34
C GLY A 60 -1.47 -6.69 -25.69
N ARG A 61 -0.90 -6.72 -24.48
CA ARG A 61 -0.63 -7.95 -23.72
C ARG A 61 -1.69 -8.16 -22.62
N SER A 62 -1.69 -9.33 -22.01
CA SER A 62 -2.61 -9.69 -20.91
C SER A 62 -2.35 -8.97 -19.59
N CYS A 63 -1.21 -8.27 -19.45
CA CYS A 63 -0.83 -7.59 -18.22
C CYS A 63 -1.13 -6.08 -18.29
N ARG A 64 -1.52 -5.49 -17.16
CA ARG A 64 -1.75 -4.05 -16.99
C ARG A 64 -0.98 -3.54 -15.77
N PRO A 65 -0.18 -2.47 -15.89
CA PRO A 65 0.48 -1.88 -14.74
C PRO A 65 -0.50 -1.02 -13.94
N PHE A 66 -0.26 -0.94 -12.64
CA PHE A 66 -0.97 -0.07 -11.70
C PHE A 66 0.06 0.80 -10.97
N ASN A 67 -0.35 1.98 -10.53
CA ASN A 67 0.50 2.85 -9.73
C ASN A 67 0.45 2.45 -8.24
N SER A 68 1.19 3.17 -7.40
CA SER A 68 1.26 2.96 -5.95
C SER A 68 -0.07 3.16 -5.20
N ASP A 69 -1.10 3.66 -5.88
CA ASP A 69 -2.40 3.93 -5.25
C ASP A 69 -3.30 2.69 -5.21
N THR A 70 -2.96 1.67 -6.00
CA THR A 70 -3.69 0.41 -6.01
C THR A 70 -3.25 -0.45 -4.84
N LYS A 71 -4.20 -0.74 -3.95
CA LYS A 71 -3.97 -1.59 -2.79
C LYS A 71 -3.93 -3.07 -3.21
N ILE A 72 -2.93 -3.81 -2.75
CA ILE A 72 -2.75 -5.23 -3.12
C ILE A 72 -2.78 -6.09 -1.86
N ARG A 73 -3.74 -7.01 -1.79
CA ARG A 73 -3.82 -7.96 -0.68
C ARG A 73 -2.80 -9.08 -0.86
N VAL A 74 -1.76 -9.09 -0.02
CA VAL A 74 -0.78 -10.17 0.02
C VAL A 74 -1.07 -11.08 1.22
N ARG A 75 -1.22 -12.38 0.97
CA ARG A 75 -1.40 -13.40 2.01
C ARG A 75 -0.09 -14.16 2.19
N LEU A 76 0.58 -13.94 3.32
CA LEU A 76 1.77 -14.67 3.74
C LEU A 76 1.37 -15.71 4.80
N PRO A 77 2.18 -16.77 5.02
CA PRO A 77 1.88 -17.78 6.05
C PRO A 77 1.67 -17.20 7.46
N THR A 78 2.31 -16.07 7.76
CA THR A 78 2.31 -15.46 9.10
C THR A 78 1.51 -14.16 9.20
N GLN A 79 1.08 -13.56 8.09
CA GLN A 79 0.37 -12.27 8.11
C GLN A 79 -0.31 -11.93 6.78
N VAL A 80 -1.25 -10.99 6.86
CA VAL A 80 -1.82 -10.30 5.70
C VAL A 80 -1.17 -8.93 5.57
N ARG A 81 -0.92 -8.50 4.32
CA ARG A 81 -0.48 -7.13 4.00
C ARG A 81 -1.39 -6.48 2.97
N PHE A 82 -1.47 -5.15 3.07
CA PHE A 82 -2.12 -4.28 2.08
C PHE A 82 -1.27 -3.04 1.81
#